data_AF-A0A7Y0JW69-F1
#
_entry.id   AF-A0A7Y0JW69-F1
#
_cell.length_a   1.000
_cell.length_b   1.000
_cell.length_c   1.000
_cell.angle_alpha   90.00
_cell.angle_beta   90.00
_cell.angle_gamma   90.00
#
_symmetry.space_group_name_H-M   'P 1'
#
loop_
_entity.id
_entity.type
_entity.pdbx_description
1 polymer ?
#
loop_
_entity_poly.entity_id
_entity_poly.type
_entity_poly.pdbx_seq_one_letter_code
_entity_poly.pdbx_strand_id
1 'polypeptide(L)'
;MELDYLALLRSELTTFQDCLSDDLSVPIEHCGDWDLRDLAEHLGRGNLWAATAVRERRGDYEAPLAPDDIAPWFADTVRVLTSTLEIDPGTEAWTFAPPRTVAFWRRRRCLETLIHRWDAQHALVRPAELDATLCGDGIAEVIEVFVPRQVKKGRATPPAAAVRFTATDLGDSWVLGPGEPVAELTGTAADLLLALWGRRPMPWATLNGDHDAARAALRGPLVS
;
A
#
# COMPACT_ATOMS: atom_id res chain seq x y z
N MET A 1 -14.74 13.36 4.13
CA MET A 1 -14.12 14.19 3.08
C MET A 1 -13.58 13.23 2.05
N GLU A 2 -13.86 13.45 0.77
CA GLU A 2 -13.38 12.57 -0.29
C GLU A 2 -11.88 12.83 -0.50
N LEU A 3 -11.06 11.78 -0.51
CA LEU A 3 -9.61 11.89 -0.68
C LEU A 3 -9.27 12.22 -2.13
N ASP A 4 -8.55 13.31 -2.37
CA ASP A 4 -7.93 13.57 -3.67
C ASP A 4 -6.65 12.73 -3.81
N TYR A 5 -6.82 11.48 -4.20
CA TYR A 5 -5.71 10.54 -4.36
C TYR A 5 -4.64 11.02 -5.35
N LEU A 6 -4.99 11.83 -6.36
CA LEU A 6 -3.96 12.30 -7.30
C LEU A 6 -3.09 13.39 -6.68
N ALA A 7 -3.68 14.32 -5.91
CA ALA A 7 -2.94 15.30 -5.15
C ALA A 7 -2.08 14.62 -4.06
N LEU A 8 -2.64 13.67 -3.32
CA LEU A 8 -1.93 12.91 -2.30
C LEU A 8 -0.78 12.11 -2.91
N LEU A 9 -1.02 11.35 -3.99
CA LEU A 9 0.02 10.61 -4.70
C LEU A 9 1.19 11.51 -5.13
N ARG A 10 0.92 12.72 -5.63
CA ARG A 10 1.98 13.68 -6.00
C ARG A 10 2.83 14.08 -4.78
N SER A 11 2.19 14.32 -3.64
CA SER A 11 2.88 14.65 -2.38
C SER A 11 3.74 13.49 -1.89
N GLU A 12 3.18 12.28 -1.88
CA GLU A 12 3.87 11.06 -1.46
C GLU A 12 5.08 10.75 -2.37
N LEU A 13 4.91 10.87 -3.69
CA LEU A 13 6.00 10.67 -4.66
C LEU A 13 7.09 11.73 -4.51
N THR A 14 6.73 13.00 -4.28
CA THR A 14 7.72 14.06 -4.06
C THR A 14 8.57 13.75 -2.82
N THR A 15 7.92 13.38 -1.72
CA THR A 15 8.63 13.05 -0.47
C THR A 15 9.49 11.79 -0.60
N PHE A 16 9.03 10.79 -1.35
CA PHE A 16 9.85 9.62 -1.68
C PHE A 16 11.07 10.02 -2.54
N GLN A 17 10.89 10.88 -3.55
CA GLN A 17 11.96 11.35 -4.42
C GLN A 17 13.07 12.07 -3.64
N ASP A 18 12.74 12.83 -2.60
CA ASP A 18 13.72 13.50 -1.76
C ASP A 18 14.68 12.52 -1.07
N CYS A 19 14.23 11.28 -0.79
CA CYS A 19 15.06 10.22 -0.23
C CYS A 19 16.12 9.71 -1.24
N LEU A 20 15.90 9.90 -2.54
CA LEU A 20 16.84 9.43 -3.57
C LEU A 20 18.08 10.31 -3.71
N SER A 21 18.18 11.39 -2.93
CA SER A 21 19.37 12.22 -2.82
C SER A 21 20.39 11.72 -1.79
N ASP A 22 20.03 10.68 -1.02
CA ASP A 22 20.84 10.08 0.03
C ASP A 22 21.59 8.82 -0.46
N ASP A 23 22.14 8.04 0.49
CA ASP A 23 22.77 6.76 0.21
C ASP A 23 21.75 5.73 -0.29
N LEU A 24 21.80 5.47 -1.59
CA LEU A 24 20.92 4.51 -2.27
C LEU A 24 21.19 3.04 -1.88
N SER A 25 22.33 2.75 -1.25
CA SER A 25 22.70 1.40 -0.82
C SER A 25 22.19 1.04 0.59
N VAL A 26 21.46 1.94 1.25
CA VAL A 26 20.87 1.66 2.56
C VAL A 26 19.86 0.51 2.45
N PRO A 27 19.95 -0.53 3.30
CA PRO A 27 19.04 -1.67 3.25
C PRO A 27 17.63 -1.28 3.71
N ILE A 28 16.61 -1.88 3.08
CA ILE A 28 15.19 -1.66 3.40
C ILE A 28 14.68 -2.83 4.25
N GLU A 29 14.54 -2.58 5.56
CA GLU A 29 14.27 -3.59 6.59
C GLU A 29 13.16 -4.59 6.26
N HIS A 30 12.06 -4.14 5.64
CA HIS A 30 10.87 -4.95 5.39
C HIS A 30 10.68 -5.38 3.94
N CYS A 31 11.70 -5.19 3.08
CA CYS A 31 11.66 -5.54 1.66
C CYS A 31 12.66 -6.63 1.26
N GLY A 32 13.10 -7.47 2.22
CA GLY A 32 14.04 -8.57 1.96
C GLY A 32 15.45 -8.04 1.78
N ASP A 33 16.12 -8.44 0.70
CA ASP A 33 17.51 -8.05 0.40
C ASP A 33 17.61 -6.70 -0.34
N TRP A 34 16.50 -5.95 -0.45
CA TRP A 34 16.46 -4.69 -1.19
C TRP A 34 17.22 -3.58 -0.48
N ASP A 35 17.87 -2.74 -1.27
CA ASP A 35 18.31 -1.42 -0.87
C ASP A 35 17.33 -0.31 -1.35
N LEU A 36 17.65 0.95 -1.05
CA LEU A 36 16.82 2.09 -1.47
C LEU A 36 16.77 2.25 -3.00
N ARG A 37 17.83 1.88 -3.73
CA ARG A 37 17.81 1.84 -5.20
C ARG A 37 16.78 0.83 -5.69
N ASP A 38 16.77 -0.39 -5.14
CA ASP A 38 15.84 -1.45 -5.51
C ASP A 38 14.39 -1.06 -5.22
N LEU A 39 14.15 -0.42 -4.07
CA LEU A 39 12.84 0.12 -3.71
C LEU A 39 12.36 1.20 -4.70
N ALA A 40 13.26 2.09 -5.12
CA ALA A 40 12.97 3.10 -6.13
C ALA A 40 12.70 2.48 -7.51
N GLU A 41 13.48 1.47 -7.91
CA GLU A 41 13.25 0.71 -9.14
C GLU A 41 11.87 0.05 -9.11
N HIS A 42 11.51 -0.63 -8.02
CA HIS A 42 10.20 -1.27 -7.86
C HIS A 42 9.05 -0.27 -8.02
N LEU A 43 9.09 0.85 -7.28
CA LEU A 43 8.07 1.88 -7.38
C LEU A 43 8.00 2.49 -8.79
N GLY A 44 9.14 2.80 -9.41
CA GLY A 44 9.19 3.37 -10.76
C GLY A 44 8.64 2.41 -11.82
N ARG A 45 8.94 1.11 -11.71
CA ARG A 45 8.36 0.08 -12.58
C ARG A 45 6.85 -0.05 -12.37
N GLY A 46 6.39 0.04 -11.12
CA GLY A 46 4.97 0.11 -10.78
C GLY A 46 4.27 1.35 -11.37
N ASN A 47 4.95 2.49 -11.43
CA ASN A 47 4.45 3.70 -12.08
C ASN A 47 4.23 3.50 -13.58
N LEU A 48 5.20 2.88 -14.27
CA LEU A 48 5.08 2.57 -15.69
C LEU A 48 3.97 1.53 -15.96
N TRP A 49 3.88 0.48 -15.13
CA TRP A 49 2.82 -0.53 -15.22
C TRP A 49 1.42 0.06 -15.07
N ALA A 50 1.21 0.91 -14.05
CA ALA A 50 -0.08 1.59 -13.86
C ALA A 50 -0.40 2.53 -15.03
N ALA A 51 0.59 3.25 -15.55
CA ALA A 51 0.39 4.12 -16.71
C ALA A 51 -0.01 3.31 -17.96
N THR A 52 0.65 2.18 -18.23
CA THR A 52 0.27 1.27 -19.33
C THR A 52 -1.10 0.64 -19.10
N ALA A 53 -1.43 0.26 -17.88
CA ALA A 53 -2.73 -0.29 -17.53
C ALA A 53 -3.90 0.67 -17.80
N VAL A 54 -3.67 1.98 -17.66
CA VAL A 54 -4.64 3.02 -18.02
C VAL A 54 -4.64 3.28 -19.53
N ARG A 55 -3.47 3.51 -20.14
CA ARG A 55 -3.35 3.92 -21.56
C ARG A 55 -3.72 2.81 -22.53
N GLU A 56 -3.28 1.59 -22.25
CA GLU A 56 -3.39 0.43 -23.15
C GLU A 56 -4.42 -0.59 -22.67
N ARG A 57 -5.01 -0.40 -21.48
CA ARG A 57 -6.04 -1.28 -20.91
C ARG A 57 -5.63 -2.75 -20.85
N ARG A 58 -4.36 -3.01 -20.47
CA ARG A 58 -3.81 -4.35 -20.23
C ARG A 58 -2.90 -4.37 -19.00
N GLY A 59 -2.66 -5.55 -18.44
CA GLY A 59 -1.90 -5.70 -17.17
C GLY A 59 -0.65 -6.55 -17.23
N ASP A 60 -0.28 -6.99 -18.43
CA ASP A 60 0.87 -7.84 -18.74
C ASP A 60 2.10 -7.02 -19.14
N TYR A 61 2.13 -5.73 -18.81
CA TYR A 61 3.30 -4.89 -19.08
C TYR A 61 4.40 -5.16 -18.06
N GLU A 62 5.55 -5.59 -18.58
CA GLU A 62 6.78 -5.73 -17.82
C GLU A 62 7.67 -4.51 -18.11
N ALA A 63 7.77 -3.61 -17.13
CA ALA A 63 8.68 -2.48 -17.24
C ALA A 63 10.13 -2.97 -17.35
N PRO A 64 10.98 -2.34 -18.18
CA PRO A 64 12.39 -2.67 -18.25
C PRO A 64 13.09 -2.39 -16.91
N LEU A 65 14.27 -2.98 -16.72
CA LEU A 65 15.15 -2.66 -15.59
C LEU A 65 15.47 -1.16 -15.60
N ALA A 66 15.59 -0.58 -14.41
CA ALA A 66 16.02 0.81 -14.29
C ALA A 66 17.49 0.97 -14.72
N PRO A 67 17.88 2.11 -15.30
CA PRO A 67 19.29 2.43 -15.52
C PRO A 67 20.04 2.61 -14.19
N ASP A 68 21.36 2.75 -14.25
CA ASP A 68 22.19 3.01 -13.07
C ASP A 68 21.82 4.33 -12.39
N ASP A 69 21.56 5.37 -13.18
CA ASP A 69 21.13 6.68 -12.70
C ASP A 69 19.63 6.67 -12.36
N ILE A 70 19.31 6.20 -11.15
CA ILE A 70 17.95 5.89 -10.71
C ILE A 70 17.08 7.13 -10.52
N ALA A 71 17.64 8.25 -10.05
CA ALA A 71 16.84 9.40 -9.64
C ALA A 71 16.17 10.14 -10.82
N PRO A 72 16.87 10.45 -11.93
CA PRO A 72 16.23 11.02 -13.12
C PRO A 72 15.23 10.05 -13.75
N TRP A 73 15.56 8.76 -13.83
CA TRP A 73 14.63 7.75 -14.34
C TRP A 73 13.35 7.68 -13.49
N PHE A 74 13.49 7.68 -12.16
CA PHE A 74 12.34 7.68 -11.26
C PHE A 74 11.47 8.91 -11.48
N ALA A 75 12.07 10.10 -11.56
CA ALA A 75 11.36 11.35 -11.84
C ALA A 75 10.60 11.31 -13.18
N ASP A 76 11.16 10.65 -14.20
CA ASP A 76 10.49 10.44 -15.48
C ASP A 76 9.26 9.52 -15.33
N THR A 77 9.38 8.43 -14.57
CA THR A 77 8.24 7.54 -14.28
C THR A 77 7.12 8.26 -13.53
N VAL A 78 7.46 9.17 -12.60
CA VAL A 78 6.51 9.99 -11.86
C VAL A 78 5.72 10.89 -12.81
N ARG A 79 6.40 11.58 -13.74
CA ARG A 79 5.73 12.41 -14.75
C ARG A 79 4.83 11.58 -15.67
N VAL A 80 5.27 10.40 -16.09
CA VAL A 80 4.46 9.49 -16.91
C VAL A 80 3.21 9.04 -16.17
N LEU A 81 3.33 8.60 -14.92
CA LEU A 81 2.18 8.15 -14.13
C LEU A 81 1.21 9.29 -13.87
N THR A 82 1.69 10.39 -13.29
CA THR A 82 0.81 11.48 -12.84
C THR A 82 0.07 12.13 -14.00
N SER A 83 0.71 12.36 -15.15
CA SER A 83 0.03 12.87 -16.36
C SER A 83 -1.03 11.89 -16.89
N THR A 84 -0.75 10.59 -16.84
CA THR A 84 -1.71 9.56 -17.26
C THR A 84 -2.96 9.55 -16.39
N LEU A 85 -2.79 9.81 -15.10
CA LEU A 85 -3.87 9.77 -14.12
C LEU A 85 -4.71 11.06 -14.07
N GLU A 86 -4.40 12.11 -14.83
CA GLU A 86 -5.16 13.38 -14.84
C GLU A 86 -6.55 13.28 -15.51
N ILE A 87 -6.78 12.22 -16.29
CA ILE A 87 -8.07 11.98 -16.95
C ILE A 87 -9.18 11.64 -15.94
N ASP A 88 -10.43 11.62 -16.39
CA ASP A 88 -11.60 11.33 -15.54
C ASP A 88 -11.40 10.03 -14.72
N PRO A 89 -11.49 10.07 -13.37
CA PRO A 89 -11.36 8.88 -12.53
C PRO A 89 -12.38 7.77 -12.85
N GLY A 90 -13.51 8.10 -13.49
CA GLY A 90 -14.51 7.14 -13.96
C GLY A 90 -14.12 6.40 -15.24
N THR A 91 -13.05 6.82 -15.93
CA THR A 91 -12.59 6.20 -17.17
C THR A 91 -12.19 4.74 -16.92
N GLU A 92 -12.59 3.86 -17.83
CA GLU A 92 -12.26 2.43 -17.75
C GLU A 92 -10.75 2.19 -17.91
N ALA A 93 -10.19 1.36 -17.02
CA ALA A 93 -8.79 0.96 -17.06
C ALA A 93 -8.67 -0.53 -16.71
N TRP A 94 -7.62 -1.20 -17.21
CA TRP A 94 -7.30 -2.52 -16.70
C TRP A 94 -6.81 -2.40 -15.28
N THR A 95 -7.23 -3.30 -14.37
CA THR A 95 -6.76 -3.33 -12.98
C THR A 95 -6.55 -4.80 -12.57
N PHE A 96 -5.89 -5.07 -11.44
CA PHE A 96 -5.75 -6.44 -10.95
C PHE A 96 -6.87 -6.89 -9.99
N ALA A 97 -7.68 -5.95 -9.50
CA ALA A 97 -8.90 -6.17 -8.72
C ALA A 97 -9.96 -5.11 -9.10
N PRO A 98 -11.27 -5.38 -8.93
CA PRO A 98 -12.30 -4.36 -9.11
C PRO A 98 -12.08 -3.15 -8.17
N PRO A 99 -12.59 -1.95 -8.53
CA PRO A 99 -13.21 -1.59 -9.81
C PRO A 99 -12.21 -1.48 -10.97
N ARG A 100 -12.70 -1.48 -12.22
CA ARG A 100 -11.89 -1.40 -13.46
C ARG A 100 -11.78 0.04 -13.98
N THR A 101 -11.27 0.95 -13.16
CA THR A 101 -11.27 2.39 -13.46
C THR A 101 -9.95 3.08 -13.13
N VAL A 102 -9.76 4.30 -13.63
CA VAL A 102 -8.61 5.16 -13.29
C VAL A 102 -8.57 5.47 -11.79
N ALA A 103 -9.73 5.62 -11.14
CA ALA A 103 -9.82 5.82 -9.68
C ALA A 103 -9.09 4.72 -8.89
N PHE A 104 -9.17 3.46 -9.34
CA PHE A 104 -8.44 2.35 -8.73
C PHE A 104 -6.93 2.61 -8.75
N TRP A 105 -6.37 3.02 -9.89
CA TRP A 105 -4.94 3.26 -10.00
C TRP A 105 -4.48 4.49 -9.20
N ARG A 106 -5.29 5.55 -9.14
CA ARG A 106 -5.00 6.70 -8.27
C ARG A 106 -4.88 6.25 -6.82
N ARG A 107 -5.90 5.56 -6.31
CA ARG A 107 -5.92 5.04 -4.93
C ARG A 107 -4.75 4.08 -4.67
N ARG A 108 -4.62 3.05 -5.51
CA ARG A 108 -3.64 1.99 -5.30
C ARG A 108 -2.20 2.50 -5.35
N ARG A 109 -1.87 3.37 -6.31
CA ARG A 109 -0.52 3.96 -6.39
C ARG A 109 -0.26 4.92 -5.23
N CYS A 110 -1.27 5.67 -4.79
CA CYS A 110 -1.17 6.55 -3.62
C CYS A 110 -0.80 5.73 -2.37
N LEU A 111 -1.58 4.68 -2.07
CA LEU A 111 -1.37 3.83 -0.90
C LEU A 111 -0.08 3.02 -0.95
N GLU A 112 0.34 2.53 -2.12
CA GLU A 112 1.64 1.89 -2.29
C GLU A 112 2.80 2.84 -2.00
N THR A 113 2.71 4.06 -2.55
CA THR A 113 3.75 5.07 -2.39
C THR A 113 3.85 5.50 -0.94
N LEU A 114 2.72 5.63 -0.23
CA LEU A 114 2.71 5.91 1.21
C LEU A 114 3.53 4.90 2.01
N ILE A 115 3.31 3.59 1.78
CA ILE A 115 4.03 2.51 2.48
C ILE A 115 5.52 2.52 2.13
N HIS A 116 5.86 2.63 0.85
CA HIS A 116 7.26 2.59 0.44
C HIS A 116 8.03 3.89 0.72
N ARG A 117 7.35 5.04 0.82
CA ARG A 117 7.92 6.25 1.43
C ARG A 117 8.25 6.01 2.88
N TRP A 118 7.35 5.41 3.65
CA TRP A 118 7.65 5.04 5.02
C TRP A 118 8.85 4.10 5.09
N ASP A 119 8.92 3.08 4.23
CA ASP A 119 10.06 2.14 4.16
C ASP A 119 11.39 2.88 3.92
N ALA A 120 11.42 3.81 2.96
CA ALA A 120 12.61 4.62 2.65
C ALA A 120 13.01 5.56 3.80
N GLN A 121 12.06 6.30 4.37
CA GLN A 121 12.33 7.21 5.48
C GLN A 121 12.76 6.47 6.74
N HIS A 122 12.18 5.31 7.02
CA HIS A 122 12.56 4.44 8.13
C HIS A 122 14.01 3.96 7.99
N ALA A 123 14.39 3.48 6.80
CA ALA A 123 15.78 3.08 6.53
C ALA A 123 16.78 4.23 6.70
N LEU A 124 16.39 5.45 6.31
CA LEU A 124 17.19 6.67 6.46
C LEU A 124 17.10 7.33 7.85
N VAL A 125 16.38 6.73 8.80
CA VAL A 125 16.16 7.27 10.15
C VAL A 125 15.55 8.68 10.13
N ARG A 126 14.58 8.90 9.23
CA ARG A 126 13.84 10.16 9.06
C ARG A 126 12.46 10.08 9.70
N PRO A 127 11.91 11.21 10.17
CA PRO A 127 10.50 11.29 10.55
C PRO A 127 9.60 10.88 9.38
N ALA A 128 8.69 9.95 9.63
CA ALA A 128 7.76 9.42 8.64
C ALA A 128 6.32 9.53 9.17
N GLU A 129 5.81 10.76 9.21
CA GLU A 129 4.41 10.99 9.54
C GLU A 129 3.52 10.47 8.40
N LEU A 130 2.47 9.75 8.77
CA LEU A 130 1.49 9.20 7.84
C LEU A 130 0.14 9.84 8.15
N ASP A 131 -0.54 10.36 7.13
CA ASP A 131 -1.88 10.90 7.29
C ASP A 131 -2.83 9.81 7.77
N ALA A 132 -3.51 10.05 8.90
CA ALA A 132 -4.35 9.04 9.53
C ALA A 132 -5.49 8.61 8.59
N THR A 133 -6.16 9.56 7.93
CA THR A 133 -7.28 9.26 7.02
C THR A 133 -6.83 8.40 5.84
N LEU A 134 -5.68 8.70 5.23
CA LEU A 134 -5.10 7.88 4.18
C LEU A 134 -4.67 6.50 4.70
N CYS A 135 -4.18 6.41 5.94
CA CYS A 135 -3.89 5.12 6.56
C CYS A 135 -5.16 4.27 6.74
N GLY A 136 -6.25 4.89 7.19
CA GLY A 136 -7.55 4.26 7.31
C GLY A 136 -8.05 3.70 5.98
N ASP A 137 -7.91 4.45 4.89
CA ASP A 137 -8.22 3.95 3.54
C ASP A 137 -7.28 2.80 3.12
N GLY A 138 -6.00 2.86 3.51
CA GLY A 138 -5.07 1.75 3.34
C GLY A 138 -5.51 0.45 4.04
N ILE A 139 -6.07 0.56 5.26
CA ILE A 139 -6.62 -0.59 5.99
C ILE A 139 -7.79 -1.19 5.21
N ALA A 140 -8.70 -0.34 4.70
CA ALA A 140 -9.78 -0.78 3.84
C ALA A 140 -9.25 -1.47 2.57
N GLU A 141 -8.21 -0.95 1.92
CA GLU A 141 -7.60 -1.59 0.74
C GLU A 141 -7.05 -2.99 1.04
N VAL A 142 -6.38 -3.17 2.18
CA VAL A 142 -5.87 -4.49 2.58
C VAL A 142 -7.01 -5.49 2.69
N ILE A 143 -8.11 -5.11 3.36
CA ILE A 143 -9.25 -5.98 3.61
C ILE A 143 -10.04 -6.27 2.33
N GLU A 144 -10.28 -5.25 1.49
CA GLU A 144 -11.17 -5.34 0.33
C GLU A 144 -10.47 -5.88 -0.92
N VAL A 145 -9.17 -5.61 -1.07
CA VAL A 145 -8.41 -5.92 -2.28
C VAL A 145 -7.39 -7.02 -2.02
N PHE A 146 -6.53 -6.86 -1.03
CA PHE A 146 -5.37 -7.74 -0.88
C PHE A 146 -5.70 -9.08 -0.24
N VAL A 147 -6.45 -9.11 0.85
CA VAL A 147 -6.81 -10.39 1.48
C VAL A 147 -7.57 -11.30 0.50
N PRO A 148 -8.65 -10.87 -0.18
CA PRO A 148 -9.34 -11.70 -1.17
C PRO A 148 -8.41 -12.14 -2.29
N ARG A 149 -7.45 -11.28 -2.67
CA ARG A 149 -6.46 -11.60 -3.69
C ARG A 149 -5.47 -12.68 -3.25
N GLN A 150 -4.97 -12.65 -2.01
CA GLN A 150 -4.06 -13.67 -1.48
C GLN A 150 -4.78 -15.02 -1.34
N VAL A 151 -6.03 -15.00 -0.89
CA VAL A 151 -6.91 -16.17 -0.86
C VAL A 151 -7.10 -16.76 -2.26
N LYS A 152 -7.46 -15.94 -3.25
CA LYS A 152 -7.63 -16.38 -4.66
C LYS A 152 -6.34 -16.96 -5.25
N LYS A 153 -5.18 -16.48 -4.82
CA LYS A 153 -3.86 -16.99 -5.22
C LYS A 153 -3.42 -18.25 -4.47
N GLY A 154 -4.19 -18.73 -3.49
CA GLY A 154 -3.84 -19.88 -2.66
C GLY A 154 -2.70 -19.61 -1.66
N ARG A 155 -2.40 -18.33 -1.38
CA ARG A 155 -1.33 -17.91 -0.46
C ARG A 155 -1.80 -17.69 0.97
N ALA A 156 -3.11 -17.51 1.16
CA ALA A 156 -3.75 -17.34 2.46
C ALA A 156 -5.05 -18.15 2.53
N THR A 157 -5.51 -18.44 3.74
CA THR A 157 -6.81 -19.06 4.00
C THR A 157 -7.86 -17.97 4.24
N PRO A 158 -9.10 -18.11 3.73
CA PRO A 158 -10.17 -17.18 4.08
C PRO A 158 -10.34 -17.11 5.61
N PRO A 159 -10.47 -15.90 6.21
CA PRO A 159 -10.78 -15.76 7.62
C PRO A 159 -12.08 -16.50 7.97
N ALA A 160 -12.05 -17.37 8.98
CA ALA A 160 -13.23 -18.12 9.44
C ALA A 160 -14.13 -17.30 10.37
N ALA A 161 -13.60 -16.22 10.94
CA ALA A 161 -14.31 -15.33 11.86
C ALA A 161 -13.90 -13.88 11.58
N ALA A 162 -14.78 -12.94 11.96
CA ALA A 162 -14.53 -11.53 11.81
C ALA A 162 -13.62 -10.97 12.93
N VAL A 163 -12.66 -10.14 12.54
CA VAL A 163 -11.78 -9.37 13.44
C VAL A 163 -11.94 -7.89 13.10
N ARG A 164 -12.23 -7.07 14.12
CA ARG A 164 -12.32 -5.61 13.98
C ARG A 164 -10.95 -4.97 14.18
N PHE A 165 -10.65 -3.94 13.40
CA PHE A 165 -9.55 -3.02 13.57
C PHE A 165 -10.12 -1.64 13.85
N THR A 166 -9.78 -1.03 14.97
CA THR A 166 -10.32 0.29 15.37
C THR A 166 -9.21 1.31 15.52
N ALA A 167 -9.27 2.36 14.69
CA ALA A 167 -8.33 3.47 14.72
C ALA A 167 -8.69 4.46 15.83
N THR A 168 -7.83 4.58 16.84
CA THR A 168 -8.07 5.44 18.01
C THR A 168 -8.00 6.93 17.72
N ASP A 169 -7.37 7.30 16.61
CA ASP A 169 -7.10 8.66 16.12
C ASP A 169 -8.07 9.12 15.01
N LEU A 170 -8.95 8.23 14.52
CA LEU A 170 -9.99 8.56 13.54
C LEU A 170 -11.41 8.33 14.06
N GLY A 171 -11.59 7.45 15.05
CA GLY A 171 -12.91 6.97 15.45
C GLY A 171 -13.57 6.02 14.44
N ASP A 172 -12.81 5.59 13.43
CA ASP A 172 -13.24 4.63 12.40
C ASP A 172 -12.82 3.20 12.74
N SER A 173 -13.51 2.22 12.15
CA SER A 173 -13.13 0.81 12.27
C SER A 173 -13.44 0.01 11.00
N TRP A 174 -12.68 -1.06 10.79
CA TRP A 174 -12.80 -1.97 9.66
C TRP A 174 -12.89 -3.41 10.14
N VAL A 175 -13.57 -4.27 9.38
CA VAL A 175 -13.77 -5.68 9.76
C VAL A 175 -13.17 -6.59 8.70
N LEU A 176 -12.25 -7.45 9.12
CA LEU A 176 -11.71 -8.52 8.31
C LEU A 176 -12.45 -9.82 8.61
N GLY A 177 -13.07 -10.43 7.61
CA GLY A 177 -13.72 -11.74 7.73
C GLY A 177 -15.25 -11.65 7.84
N PRO A 178 -15.93 -12.81 7.86
CA PRO A 178 -17.39 -12.89 7.82
C PRO A 178 -18.04 -12.78 9.21
N GLY A 179 -19.27 -12.26 9.22
CA GLY A 179 -20.12 -12.24 10.42
C GLY A 179 -19.77 -11.11 11.41
N GLU A 180 -20.27 -11.23 12.64
CA GLU A 180 -19.98 -10.25 13.68
C GLU A 180 -18.57 -10.44 14.26
N PRO A 181 -17.81 -9.35 14.48
CA PRO A 181 -16.47 -9.44 15.03
C PRO A 181 -16.44 -10.12 16.39
N VAL A 182 -15.65 -11.20 16.49
CA VAL A 182 -15.42 -11.94 17.75
C VAL A 182 -14.19 -11.41 18.50
N ALA A 183 -13.40 -10.56 17.85
CA ALA A 183 -12.21 -9.95 18.39
C ALA A 183 -11.96 -8.56 17.79
N GLU A 184 -11.23 -7.73 18.52
CA GLU A 184 -10.91 -6.34 18.14
C GLU A 184 -9.46 -5.99 18.47
N LEU A 185 -8.74 -5.41 17.51
CA LEU A 185 -7.44 -4.79 17.68
C LEU A 185 -7.58 -3.27 17.60
N THR A 186 -6.97 -2.56 18.53
CA THR A 186 -6.99 -1.08 18.56
C THR A 186 -5.58 -0.50 18.42
N GLY A 187 -5.47 0.67 17.80
CA GLY A 187 -4.20 1.37 17.60
C GLY A 187 -4.42 2.64 16.78
N THR A 188 -3.35 3.40 16.51
CA THR A 188 -3.42 4.47 15.52
C THR A 188 -3.66 3.88 14.12
N ALA A 189 -4.29 4.63 13.21
CA ALA A 189 -4.49 4.17 11.84
C ALA A 189 -3.15 3.80 11.17
N ALA A 190 -2.10 4.57 11.43
CA ALA A 190 -0.75 4.30 10.95
C ALA A 190 -0.19 2.97 11.49
N ASP A 191 -0.29 2.72 12.80
CA ASP A 191 0.22 1.48 13.40
C ASP A 191 -0.52 0.24 12.88
N LEU A 192 -1.84 0.32 12.75
CA LEU A 192 -2.66 -0.77 12.24
C LEU A 192 -2.33 -1.05 10.77
N LEU A 193 -2.21 -0.02 9.94
CA LEU A 193 -1.83 -0.17 8.54
C LEU A 193 -0.43 -0.78 8.38
N LEU A 194 0.57 -0.24 9.09
CA LEU A 194 1.94 -0.75 9.04
C LEU A 194 2.01 -2.20 9.53
N ALA A 195 1.23 -2.56 10.55
CA ALA A 195 1.14 -3.95 11.01
C ALA A 195 0.53 -4.89 9.95
N LEU A 196 -0.53 -4.46 9.27
CA LEU A 196 -1.15 -5.21 8.17
C LEU A 196 -0.20 -5.42 6.98
N TRP A 197 0.71 -4.47 6.73
CA TRP A 197 1.78 -4.59 5.74
C TRP A 197 3.05 -5.28 6.26
N GLY A 198 3.09 -5.73 7.52
CA GLY A 198 4.24 -6.41 8.11
C GLY A 198 5.44 -5.52 8.44
N ARG A 199 5.26 -4.19 8.47
CA ARG A 199 6.27 -3.20 8.88
C ARG A 199 6.34 -3.04 10.40
N ARG A 200 5.29 -3.45 11.10
CA ARG A 200 5.23 -3.49 12.56
C ARG A 200 4.64 -4.82 13.04
N PRO A 201 4.98 -5.28 14.24
CA PRO A 201 4.24 -6.36 14.88
C PRO A 201 2.76 -5.97 15.03
N MET A 202 1.86 -6.94 14.85
CA MET A 202 0.45 -6.75 15.21
C MET A 202 0.34 -6.34 16.68
N PRO A 203 -0.54 -5.37 17.04
CA PRO A 203 -0.65 -4.85 18.40
C PRO A 203 -1.43 -5.81 19.31
N TRP A 204 -0.96 -7.05 19.46
CA TRP A 204 -1.64 -8.09 20.23
C TRP A 204 -1.91 -7.74 21.69
N ALA A 205 -1.20 -6.74 22.24
CA ALA A 205 -1.44 -6.22 23.58
C ALA A 205 -2.75 -5.42 23.70
N THR A 206 -3.28 -4.90 22.59
CA THR A 206 -4.56 -4.16 22.55
C THR A 206 -5.74 -5.04 22.12
N LEU A 207 -5.47 -6.31 21.84
CA LEU A 207 -6.46 -7.28 21.42
C LEU A 207 -7.47 -7.55 22.53
N ASN A 208 -8.75 -7.42 22.21
CA ASN A 208 -9.87 -7.83 23.04
C ASN A 208 -10.70 -8.90 22.32
N GLY A 209 -11.39 -9.75 23.08
CA GLY A 209 -12.24 -10.83 22.54
C GLY A 209 -11.50 -12.15 22.35
N ASP A 210 -11.83 -12.88 21.28
CA ASP A 210 -11.27 -14.22 21.01
C ASP A 210 -9.88 -14.15 20.35
N HIS A 211 -8.84 -14.45 21.13
CA HIS A 211 -7.45 -14.39 20.66
C HIS A 211 -7.09 -15.47 19.64
N ASP A 212 -7.69 -16.66 19.74
CA ASP A 212 -7.35 -17.76 18.85
C ASP A 212 -8.01 -17.56 17.49
N ALA A 213 -9.25 -17.07 17.48
CA ALA A 213 -9.93 -16.63 16.27
C ALA A 213 -9.16 -15.49 15.58
N ALA A 214 -8.70 -14.48 16.33
CA ALA A 214 -7.93 -13.37 15.77
C ALA A 214 -6.61 -13.84 15.11
N ARG A 215 -5.85 -14.71 15.79
CA ARG A 215 -4.62 -15.28 15.24
C ARG A 215 -4.87 -16.19 14.05
N ALA A 216 -6.00 -16.91 14.02
CA ALA A 216 -6.38 -17.73 12.89
C ALA A 216 -6.77 -16.88 11.67
N ALA A 217 -7.54 -15.80 11.87
CA ALA A 217 -7.97 -14.88 10.82
C ALA A 217 -6.80 -14.09 10.20
N LEU A 218 -5.77 -13.77 10.99
CA LEU A 218 -4.59 -13.02 10.57
C LEU A 218 -3.39 -13.91 10.20
N ARG A 219 -3.65 -15.20 9.94
CA ARG A 219 -2.60 -16.16 9.60
C ARG A 219 -2.21 -16.06 8.13
N GLY A 220 -0.90 -15.99 7.88
CA GLY A 220 -0.33 -15.96 6.54
C GLY A 220 -0.24 -14.55 5.96
N PRO A 221 0.19 -14.42 4.70
CA PRO A 221 0.36 -13.12 4.06
C PRO A 221 -1.00 -12.48 3.78
N LEU A 222 -1.24 -11.31 4.39
CA LEU A 222 -2.40 -10.46 4.08
C LEU A 222 -2.18 -9.64 2.82
N VAL A 223 -0.92 -9.32 2.54
CA VAL A 223 -0.44 -8.54 1.40
C VAL A 223 0.56 -9.35 0.57
N SER A 224 1.01 -8.80 -0.56
CA SER A 224 1.92 -9.47 -1.51
C SER A 224 3.38 -9.32 -1.17
#